data_AF-A0A918LU09-F1
#
_entry.id   AF-A0A918LU09-F1
#
_cell.length_a   1.000
_cell.length_b   1.000
_cell.length_c   1.000
_cell.angle_alpha   90.00
_cell.angle_beta   90.00
_cell.angle_gamma   90.00
#
_symmetry.space_group_name_H-M   'P 1'
#
loop_
_entity.id
_entity.type
_entity.pdbx_description
1 polymer ?
#
loop_
_entity_poly.entity_id
_entity_poly.type
_entity_poly.pdbx_seq_one_letter_code
_entity_poly.pdbx_strand_id
1 'polypeptide(L)' 'MARPWHASLRPDAPSTGDSETGEVRVPLELWTVDRSQGHCDLVLSRAEAKALQACLTLLTTRGVPPPLRAEAFG' A
#
# COMPACT_ATOMS: atom_id res chain seq x y z
N MET A 1 25.37 -5.52 6.49
CA MET A 1 24.45 -4.38 6.33
C MET A 1 23.15 -4.91 5.76
N ALA A 2 22.02 -4.73 6.45
CA ALA A 2 20.72 -5.18 5.94
C ALA A 2 20.37 -4.33 4.70
N ARG A 3 20.15 -4.97 3.55
CA ARG A 3 19.62 -4.28 2.37
C ARG A 3 18.20 -3.84 2.70
N PRO A 4 17.83 -2.56 2.48
CA PRO A 4 16.48 -2.11 2.78
C PRO A 4 15.49 -2.85 1.89
N TRP A 5 14.56 -3.57 2.51
CA TRP A 5 13.42 -4.16 1.83
C TRP A 5 12.40 -3.07 1.55
N HIS A 6 11.77 -3.12 0.38
CA HIS A 6 10.63 -2.28 0.04
C HIS A 6 9.60 -3.09 -0.74
N ALA A 7 8.37 -2.60 -0.78
CA ALA A 7 7.30 -3.20 -1.54
C ALA A 7 6.83 -2.21 -2.61
N SER A 8 6.44 -2.71 -3.77
CA SER A 8 5.94 -1.89 -4.88
C SER A 8 4.76 -2.57 -5.55
N LEU A 9 3.86 -1.78 -6.14
CA LEU A 9 2.70 -2.29 -6.87
C LEU A 9 3.16 -3.19 -8.03
N ARG A 10 2.41 -4.26 -8.27
CA ARG A 10 2.59 -5.08 -9.46
C ARG A 10 1.79 -4.48 -10.62
N PRO A 11 2.43 -3.98 -11.68
CA PRO A 11 1.74 -3.28 -12.77
C PRO A 11 0.75 -4.19 -13.52
N ASP A 12 1.05 -5.50 -13.59
CA ASP A 12 0.25 -6.49 -14.32
C ASP A 12 -0.80 -7.20 -13.45
N ALA A 13 -0.95 -6.82 -12.17
CA ALA A 13 -1.88 -7.45 -11.25
C ALA A 13 -2.80 -6.39 -10.61
N PRO A 14 -4.06 -6.27 -11.05
CA PRO A 14 -4.97 -5.26 -10.54
C PRO A 14 -5.37 -5.56 -9.09
N SER A 15 -5.62 -4.50 -8.33
CA SER A 15 -6.23 -4.63 -7.00
C SER A 15 -7.63 -5.24 -7.11
N THR A 16 -7.96 -6.14 -6.19
CA THR A 16 -9.26 -6.79 -6.12
C THR A 16 -9.98 -6.41 -4.84
N GLY A 17 -11.32 -6.41 -4.86
CA GLY A 17 -12.13 -6.19 -3.69
C GLY A 17 -13.24 -7.23 -3.58
N ASP A 18 -13.49 -7.69 -2.36
CA ASP A 18 -14.58 -8.59 -2.04
C ASP A 18 -15.79 -7.77 -1.54
N SER A 19 -16.94 -7.94 -2.19
CA SER A 19 -18.14 -7.17 -1.86
C SER A 19 -18.81 -7.62 -0.57
N GLU A 20 -18.69 -8.89 -0.21
CA GLU A 20 -19.36 -9.53 0.93
C GLU A 20 -18.64 -9.23 2.23
N THR A 21 -17.33 -9.42 2.25
CA THR A 21 -16.46 -9.19 3.42
C THR A 21 -15.94 -7.75 3.50
N GLY A 22 -15.92 -7.05 2.36
CA GLY A 22 -15.30 -5.73 2.27
C GLY A 22 -13.76 -5.77 2.24
N GLU A 23 -13.15 -6.93 2.08
CA GLU A 23 -11.70 -7.05 1.91
C GLU A 23 -11.25 -6.39 0.59
N VAL A 24 -10.08 -5.74 0.61
CA VAL A 24 -9.40 -5.20 -0.55
C VAL A 24 -7.99 -5.76 -0.56
N ARG A 25 -7.57 -6.33 -1.69
CA ARG A 25 -6.22 -6.87 -1.90
C ARG A 25 -5.50 -6.04 -2.94
N VAL A 26 -4.31 -5.58 -2.59
CA VAL A 26 -3.42 -4.84 -3.48
C VAL A 26 -2.18 -5.69 -3.72
N PRO A 27 -1.98 -6.25 -4.93
CA PRO A 27 -0.83 -7.08 -5.24
C PRO A 27 0.48 -6.28 -5.19
N LEU A 28 1.41 -6.73 -4.37
CA LEU A 28 2.74 -6.15 -4.20
C LEU A 28 3.83 -7.14 -4.59
N GLU A 29 4.94 -6.58 -5.06
CA GLU A 29 6.21 -7.27 -5.19
C GLU A 29 7.17 -6.74 -4.13
N LEU A 30 7.84 -7.66 -3.45
CA LEU A 30 8.86 -7.35 -2.46
C LEU A 30 10.21 -7.27 -3.16
N TRP A 31 10.95 -6.22 -2.84
CA TRP A 31 12.23 -5.92 -3.45
C TRP A 31 13.29 -5.74 -2.37
N THR A 32 14.47 -6.29 -2.60
CA THR A 32 15.72 -5.67 -2.13
C THR A 32 16.30 -4.86 -3.28
N VAL A 33 17.33 -4.05 -3.02
CA VAL A 33 17.97 -3.21 -4.06
C VAL A 33 18.25 -4.03 -5.33
N ASP A 34 17.55 -3.66 -6.40
CA ASP A 34 17.57 -4.25 -7.75
C ASP A 34 17.23 -5.74 -7.84
N ARG A 35 16.59 -6.32 -6.82
CA ARG A 35 16.24 -7.75 -6.81
C ARG A 35 14.86 -8.01 -6.22
N SER A 36 13.98 -8.56 -7.05
CA SER A 36 12.72 -9.15 -6.62
C SER A 36 12.95 -10.30 -5.63
N GLN A 37 12.15 -10.31 -4.56
CA GLN A 37 12.15 -11.31 -3.50
C GLN A 37 10.88 -12.16 -3.50
N GLY A 38 9.87 -11.78 -4.28
CA GLY A 38 8.60 -12.48 -4.38
C GLY A 38 7.41 -11.56 -4.27
N HIS A 39 6.22 -12.16 -4.18
CA HIS A 39 4.95 -11.46 -4.19
C HIS A 39 4.24 -11.57 -2.84
N CYS A 40 3.53 -10.52 -2.46
CA CYS A 40 2.58 -10.55 -1.34
C CYS A 40 1.37 -9.66 -1.65
N ASP A 41 0.26 -9.89 -0.97
CA ASP A 41 -0.89 -9.00 -1.03
C ASP A 41 -0.88 -8.08 0.19
N LEU A 42 -1.02 -6.77 -0.04
CA LEU A 42 -1.47 -5.86 1.01
C LEU A 42 -2.98 -6.01 1.14
N VAL A 43 -3.41 -6.62 2.25
CA VAL A 43 -4.82 -6.86 2.55
C VAL A 43 -5.31 -5.76 3.49
N LEU A 44 -6.40 -5.12 3.09
CA LEU A 44 -7.03 -4.01 3.80
C LEU A 44 -8.52 -4.26 3.93
N SER A 45 -9.13 -3.77 5.00
CA SER A 45 -10.58 -3.56 4.99
C SER A 45 -10.96 -2.44 4.03
N ARG A 46 -12.23 -2.40 3.61
CA ARG A 46 -12.78 -1.32 2.78
C ARG A 46 -12.62 0.06 3.43
N ALA A 47 -12.66 0.15 4.75
CA ALA A 47 -12.45 1.41 5.47
C ALA A 47 -10.99 1.87 5.38
N GLU A 48 -10.04 0.97 5.62
CA GLU A 48 -8.59 1.26 5.51
C GLU A 48 -8.20 1.61 4.08
N ALA A 49 -8.72 0.88 3.08
CA ALA A 49 -8.47 1.16 1.67
C ALA A 49 -8.94 2.57 1.27
N LYS A 50 -10.13 2.99 1.73
CA LYS A 50 -10.64 4.35 1.50
C LYS A 50 -9.78 5.42 2.19
N ALA A 51 -9.38 5.18 3.43
CA ALA A 51 -8.52 6.10 4.17
C ALA A 51 -7.15 6.27 3.50
N LEU A 52 -6.53 5.15 3.08
CA LEU A 52 -5.28 5.16 2.34
C LEU A 52 -5.41 5.87 0.99
N GLN A 53 -6.47 5.59 0.22
CA GLN A 53 -6.73 6.28 -1.04
C GLN A 53 -6.88 7.78 -0.84
N ALA A 54 -7.65 8.22 0.16
CA ALA A 54 -7.82 9.64 0.46
C ALA A 54 -6.49 10.29 0.82
N CYS A 55 -5.69 9.62 1.66
CA CYS A 55 -4.36 10.10 2.03
C CYS A 55 -3.46 10.23 0.81
N LEU A 56 -3.32 9.17 0.00
CA LEU A 56 -2.51 9.17 -1.22
C LEU A 56 -2.98 10.23 -2.21
N THR A 57 -4.29 10.40 -2.36
CA THR A 57 -4.86 11.45 -3.20
C THR A 57 -4.41 12.82 -2.71
N LEU A 58 -4.45 13.10 -1.40
CA LEU A 58 -3.92 14.36 -0.86
C LEU A 58 -2.43 14.54 -1.17
N LEU A 59 -1.63 13.46 -1.10
CA LEU A 59 -0.19 13.50 -1.36
C LEU A 59 0.15 13.70 -2.84
N THR A 60 -0.68 13.19 -3.75
CA THR A 60 -0.43 13.23 -5.19
C THR A 60 -1.13 14.40 -5.89
N THR A 61 -2.23 14.92 -5.33
CA THR A 61 -2.98 16.06 -5.90
C THR A 61 -2.57 17.41 -5.33
N ARG A 62 -1.91 17.46 -4.17
CA ARG A 62 -1.22 18.65 -3.66
C ARG A 62 0.26 18.34 -3.57
N GLY A 63 1.10 19.14 -4.24
CA GLY A 63 2.54 18.90 -4.36
C GLY A 63 3.38 18.86 -3.06
N VAL A 64 2.80 18.72 -1.86
CA VAL A 64 3.50 18.43 -0.59
C VAL A 64 2.55 17.70 0.39
N PRO A 65 2.89 16.51 0.91
CA PRO A 65 2.20 15.86 2.04
C PRO A 65 2.31 16.61 3.37
N PRO A 66 1.24 16.71 4.19
CA PRO A 66 1.41 16.91 5.63
C PRO A 66 2.03 15.65 6.27
N PRO A 67 2.88 15.78 7.29
CA PRO A 67 3.57 14.62 7.88
C PRO A 67 2.56 13.64 8.48
N LEU A 68 2.67 12.37 8.06
CA LEU A 68 1.97 11.25 8.69
C LEU A 68 2.46 11.14 10.14
N ARG A 69 1.68 11.64 11.11
CA ARG A 69 2.00 11.43 12.52
C ARG A 69 1.72 9.96 12.86
N ALA A 70 2.75 9.28 13.34
CA ALA A 70 2.76 7.89 13.75
C ALA A 70 2.02 7.60 15.08
N GLU A 71 1.03 8.42 15.46
CA GLU A 71 0.40 8.37 16.80
C GLU A 71 -1.10 8.05 16.73
N ALA A 72 -1.51 7.08 15.92
CA ALA A 72 -2.92 6.64 15.85
C ALA A 72 -3.10 5.12 16.06
N PHE A 73 -2.18 4.50 16.82
CA PHE A 73 -2.42 3.22 17.47
C PHE A 73 -2.03 3.36 18.95
N GLY A 74 -2.99 3.80 19.75
CA GLY A 74 -2.94 3.91 21.20
C GLY A 74 -4.36 3.98 21.74
#